data_AF-A0A7W0GWA5-F1
#
_entry.id   AF-A0A7W0GWA5-F1
#
_cell.length_a   1.000
_cell.length_b   1.000
_cell.length_c   1.000
_cell.angle_alpha   90.00
_cell.angle_beta   90.00
_cell.angle_gamma   90.00
#
_symmetry.space_group_name_H-M   'P 1'
#
loop_
_entity.id
_entity.type
_entity.pdbx_description
1 polymer ?
#
loop_
_entity_poly.entity_id
_entity_poly.type
_entity_poly.pdbx_seq_one_letter_code
_entity_poly.pdbx_strand_id
1 'polypeptide(L)'
;MRPFSGYVLAAGVLLGALAPARAAAQASPYLPLDDPRLPLLEHLIARGDIADPSPMVRPFRRADAARVLAAADTGAEAGSAALIRALRADFEAAAREQFWRVAGRAGAQAY
;
A
#
# COMPACT_ATOMS: atom_id res chain seq x y z
N MET A 1 5.59 -59.02 -2.28
CA MET A 1 6.29 -58.14 -1.30
C MET A 1 7.09 -57.08 -2.06
N ARG A 2 6.64 -55.82 -2.08
CA ARG A 2 7.48 -54.63 -2.38
C ARG A 2 6.96 -53.46 -1.52
N PRO A 3 7.63 -53.11 -0.41
CA PRO A 3 7.22 -52.00 0.45
C PRO A 3 7.92 -50.70 0.02
N PHE A 4 7.27 -49.90 -0.80
CA PHE A 4 7.73 -48.53 -1.09
C PHE A 4 6.52 -47.60 -1.24
N SER A 5 5.84 -47.30 -0.14
CA SER A 5 4.70 -46.36 -0.16
C SER A 5 4.44 -45.68 1.19
N GLY A 6 5.48 -45.41 1.97
CA GLY A 6 5.38 -44.58 3.18
C GLY A 6 6.05 -43.20 3.01
N TYR A 7 7.21 -43.18 2.37
CA TYR A 7 8.05 -41.99 2.28
C TYR A 7 7.52 -40.91 1.33
N VAL A 8 6.80 -41.28 0.26
CA VAL A 8 6.24 -40.33 -0.71
C VAL A 8 5.11 -39.50 -0.09
N LEU A 9 4.31 -40.11 0.79
CA LEU A 9 3.25 -39.42 1.52
C LEU A 9 3.82 -38.50 2.61
N ALA A 10 4.86 -38.94 3.31
CA ALA A 10 5.52 -38.12 4.33
C ALA A 10 6.23 -36.88 3.73
N ALA A 11 6.86 -37.03 2.56
CA ALA A 11 7.48 -35.92 1.84
C ALA A 11 6.43 -34.90 1.35
N GLY A 12 5.28 -35.36 0.87
CA GLY A 12 4.18 -34.49 0.44
C GLY A 12 3.57 -33.67 1.58
N VAL A 13 3.45 -34.23 2.78
CA VAL A 13 2.94 -33.53 3.96
C VAL A 13 3.95 -32.50 4.48
N LEU A 14 5.26 -32.78 4.44
CA LEU A 14 6.28 -31.82 4.83
C LEU A 14 6.40 -30.64 3.85
N LEU A 15 6.27 -30.90 2.53
CA LEU A 15 6.24 -29.87 1.49
C LEU A 15 4.94 -29.06 1.51
N GLY A 16 3.81 -29.67 1.89
CA GLY A 16 2.54 -28.98 2.10
C GLY A 16 2.48 -28.15 3.39
N ALA A 17 3.27 -28.49 4.42
CA ALA A 17 3.40 -27.71 5.65
C ALA A 17 4.32 -26.47 5.50
N LEU A 18 5.12 -26.41 4.42
CA LEU A 18 5.70 -25.17 3.90
C LEU A 18 4.68 -24.36 3.05
N ALA A 19 3.38 -24.66 3.16
CA ALA A 19 2.29 -23.77 2.76
C ALA A 19 2.72 -22.34 3.13
N PRO A 20 2.81 -21.46 2.12
CA PRO A 20 3.73 -20.35 2.13
C PRO A 20 3.47 -19.55 3.40
N ALA A 21 4.46 -19.48 4.29
CA ALA A 21 4.54 -18.41 5.25
C ALA A 21 4.48 -17.15 4.39
N ARG A 22 3.28 -16.60 4.30
CA ARG A 22 2.91 -15.67 3.25
C ARG A 22 3.91 -14.55 3.33
N ALA A 23 4.73 -14.42 2.31
CA ALA A 23 5.52 -13.23 2.06
C ALA A 23 4.52 -12.11 1.77
N ALA A 24 3.85 -11.63 2.81
CA ALA A 24 3.39 -10.27 2.89
C ALA A 24 4.67 -9.47 2.78
N ALA A 25 5.04 -9.09 1.55
CA ALA A 25 5.94 -7.99 1.36
C ALA A 25 5.26 -6.82 2.08
N GLN A 26 5.69 -6.55 3.32
CA GLN A 26 5.17 -5.47 4.13
C GLN A 26 5.50 -4.19 3.38
N ALA A 27 4.53 -3.69 2.61
CA ALA A 27 4.63 -2.37 2.03
C ALA A 27 4.85 -1.41 3.20
N SER A 28 5.98 -0.70 3.17
CA SER A 28 6.31 0.27 4.21
C SER A 28 5.11 1.20 4.42
N PRO A 29 4.71 1.53 5.65
CA PRO A 29 3.60 2.48 5.88
C PRO A 29 3.95 3.90 5.43
N TYR A 30 5.24 4.18 5.24
CA TYR A 30 5.77 5.50 4.86
C TYR A 30 5.90 5.67 3.35
N LEU A 31 5.55 6.86 2.87
CA LEU A 31 5.78 7.30 1.51
C LEU A 31 7.26 7.15 1.14
N PRO A 32 7.59 6.54 -0.01
CA PRO A 32 8.94 6.49 -0.53
C PRO A 32 9.46 7.91 -0.78
N LEU A 33 10.77 8.11 -0.65
CA LEU A 33 11.38 9.42 -0.87
C LEU A 33 11.33 9.84 -2.36
N ASP A 34 11.24 8.85 -3.25
CA ASP A 34 11.10 8.97 -4.71
C ASP A 34 9.63 8.93 -5.17
N ASP A 35 8.66 9.02 -4.25
CA ASP A 35 7.24 9.05 -4.63
C ASP A 35 6.93 10.37 -5.37
N PRO A 36 6.40 10.31 -6.61
CA PRO A 36 6.16 11.51 -7.42
C PRO A 36 5.09 12.44 -6.83
N ARG A 37 4.28 11.97 -5.88
CA ARG A 37 3.26 12.78 -5.19
C ARG A 37 3.84 13.61 -4.05
N LEU A 38 5.04 13.26 -3.56
CA LEU A 38 5.64 13.89 -2.39
C LEU A 38 5.85 15.41 -2.58
N PRO A 39 6.39 15.91 -3.71
CA PRO A 39 6.57 17.36 -3.91
C PRO A 39 5.25 18.14 -3.95
N LEU A 40 4.18 17.52 -4.49
CA LEU A 40 2.85 18.15 -4.55
C LEU A 40 2.22 18.26 -3.15
N LEU A 41 2.39 17.21 -2.33
CA LEU A 41 1.96 17.23 -0.93
C LEU A 41 2.70 18.31 -0.14
N GLU A 42 4.03 18.40 -0.30
CA GLU A 42 4.85 19.42 0.36
C GLU A 42 4.49 20.84 -0.10
N HIS A 43 4.18 21.03 -1.39
CA HIS A 43 3.72 22.31 -1.91
C HIS A 43 2.42 22.78 -1.23
N LEU A 44 1.44 21.89 -1.07
CA LEU A 44 0.19 22.22 -0.38
C LEU A 44 0.42 22.53 1.10
N ILE A 45 1.33 21.81 1.77
CA ILE A 45 1.71 22.09 3.17
C ILE A 45 2.37 23.46 3.28
N ALA A 46 3.33 23.77 2.40
CA ALA A 46 4.06 25.03 2.43
C ALA A 46 3.15 26.24 2.20
N ARG A 47 2.07 26.08 1.42
CA ARG A 47 1.04 27.10 1.21
C ARG A 47 0.04 27.22 2.36
N GLY A 48 0.00 26.24 3.27
CA GLY A 48 -1.02 26.14 4.31
C GLY A 48 -2.37 25.62 3.80
N ASP A 49 -2.43 25.13 2.56
CA ASP A 49 -3.66 24.58 1.95
C ASP A 49 -4.06 23.26 2.62
N ILE A 50 -3.09 22.52 3.16
CA ILE A 50 -3.31 21.34 4.00
C ILE A 50 -2.41 21.39 5.24
N ALA A 51 -2.84 20.76 6.33
CA ALA A 51 -2.02 20.62 7.53
C ALA A 51 -0.82 19.68 7.28
N ASP A 52 0.36 20.00 7.86
CA ASP A 52 1.49 19.07 7.88
C ASP A 52 1.11 17.84 8.74
N PRO A 53 1.06 16.62 8.14
CA PRO A 53 0.63 15.43 8.85
C PRO A 53 1.61 15.00 9.95
N SER A 54 2.90 15.34 9.83
CA SER A 54 3.96 14.92 10.75
C SER A 54 5.11 15.94 10.80
N PRO A 55 4.95 17.12 11.44
CA PRO A 55 5.93 18.22 11.39
C PRO A 55 7.37 17.83 11.77
N MET A 56 7.52 16.86 12.68
CA MET A 56 8.81 16.40 13.17
C MET A 56 9.27 15.05 12.60
N VAL A 57 8.44 14.37 11.81
CA VAL A 57 8.72 13.01 11.31
C VAL A 57 8.55 12.96 9.81
N ARG A 58 9.66 12.62 9.14
CA ARG A 58 9.71 12.31 7.71
C ARG A 58 10.32 10.92 7.52
N PRO A 59 10.04 10.22 6.41
CA PRO A 59 9.00 10.50 5.41
C PRO A 59 7.58 10.39 5.98
N PHE A 60 6.58 10.95 5.28
CA PHE A 60 5.18 10.93 5.75
C PHE A 60 4.58 9.52 5.71
N ARG A 61 3.64 9.23 6.61
CA ARG A 61 2.80 8.02 6.50
C ARG A 61 1.74 8.23 5.44
N ARG A 62 1.47 7.19 4.64
CA ARG A 62 0.40 7.23 3.60
C ARG A 62 -0.97 7.54 4.19
N ALA A 63 -1.30 6.90 5.32
CA ALA A 63 -2.58 7.09 5.98
C ALA A 63 -2.76 8.53 6.48
N ASP A 64 -1.70 9.14 7.02
CA ASP A 64 -1.76 10.52 7.49
C ASP A 64 -1.86 11.51 6.33
N ALA A 65 -1.13 11.28 5.23
CA ALA A 65 -1.26 12.08 4.01
C ALA A 65 -2.70 12.03 3.44
N ALA A 66 -3.29 10.83 3.35
CA ALA A 66 -4.67 10.68 2.89
C ALA A 66 -5.67 11.37 3.84
N ARG A 67 -5.44 11.28 5.16
CA ARG A 67 -6.29 11.93 6.17
C ARG A 67 -6.28 13.45 6.06
N VAL A 68 -5.10 14.08 5.90
CA VAL A 68 -5.03 15.54 5.79
C VAL A 68 -5.60 16.05 4.47
N LEU A 69 -5.44 15.31 3.37
CA LEU A 69 -6.06 15.63 2.08
C LEU A 69 -7.60 15.55 2.17
N ALA A 70 -8.14 14.50 2.82
CA ALA A 70 -9.57 14.36 3.01
C ALA A 70 -10.16 15.46 3.90
N ALA A 71 -9.43 15.89 4.94
CA ALA A 71 -9.85 17.00 5.80
C ALA A 71 -9.85 18.36 5.07
N ALA A 72 -8.91 18.57 4.16
CA ALA A 72 -8.81 19.82 3.40
C ALA A 72 -9.86 19.93 2.28
N ASP A 73 -10.29 18.81 1.69
CA ASP A 73 -11.24 18.77 0.57
C ASP A 73 -12.55 19.52 0.86
N THR A 74 -13.06 19.47 2.10
CA THR A 74 -14.32 20.14 2.48
C THR A 74 -14.24 21.67 2.56
N GLY A 75 -13.04 22.24 2.64
CA GLY A 75 -12.81 23.68 2.81
C GLY A 75 -11.78 24.25 1.83
N ALA A 76 -11.41 23.49 0.80
CA ALA A 76 -10.33 23.87 -0.09
C ALA A 76 -10.67 25.12 -0.90
N GLU A 77 -9.73 26.06 -0.96
CA GLU A 77 -9.82 27.20 -1.87
C GLU A 77 -9.88 26.72 -3.33
N ALA A 78 -10.56 27.48 -4.19
CA ALA A 78 -10.79 27.11 -5.59
C ALA A 78 -9.49 26.76 -6.35
N GLY A 79 -8.38 27.45 -6.02
CA GLY A 79 -7.07 27.21 -6.64
C GLY A 79 -6.40 25.88 -6.29
N SER A 80 -6.76 25.29 -5.14
CA SER A 80 -6.10 24.07 -4.62
C SER A 80 -7.03 22.86 -4.55
N ALA A 81 -8.36 23.09 -4.62
CA ALA A 81 -9.38 22.04 -4.55
C ALA A 81 -9.20 20.94 -5.62
N ALA A 82 -8.84 21.31 -6.86
CA ALA A 82 -8.62 20.34 -7.93
C ALA A 82 -7.41 19.44 -7.64
N LEU A 83 -6.31 20.02 -7.16
CA LEU A 83 -5.09 19.28 -6.84
C LEU A 83 -5.29 18.37 -5.61
N ILE A 84 -5.96 18.87 -4.57
CA ILE A 84 -6.29 18.09 -3.36
C ILE A 84 -7.11 16.86 -3.73
N ARG A 85 -8.14 17.01 -4.57
CA ARG A 85 -8.98 15.90 -5.04
C ARG A 85 -8.21 14.91 -5.91
N ALA A 86 -7.37 15.40 -6.82
CA ALA A 86 -6.54 14.53 -7.67
C ALA A 86 -5.57 13.69 -6.82
N LEU A 87 -4.83 14.32 -5.91
CA LEU A 87 -3.91 13.61 -5.02
C LEU A 87 -4.64 12.59 -4.14
N ARG A 88 -5.78 12.96 -3.56
CA ARG A 88 -6.60 12.04 -2.77
C ARG A 88 -6.99 10.81 -3.59
N ALA A 89 -7.49 11.01 -4.81
CA ALA A 89 -7.86 9.92 -5.70
C ALA A 89 -6.67 8.99 -6.02
N ASP A 90 -5.48 9.55 -6.25
CA ASP A 90 -4.27 8.79 -6.52
C ASP A 90 -3.81 7.95 -5.32
N PHE A 91 -3.90 8.51 -4.10
CA PHE A 91 -3.61 7.78 -2.86
C PHE A 91 -4.59 6.64 -2.62
N GLU A 92 -5.88 6.86 -2.88
CA GLU A 92 -6.91 5.83 -2.76
C GLU A 92 -6.76 4.73 -3.85
N ALA A 93 -6.42 5.11 -5.08
CA ALA A 93 -6.17 4.17 -6.17
C ALA A 93 -4.96 3.27 -5.87
N ALA A 94 -3.85 3.86 -5.42
CA ALA A 94 -2.66 3.10 -5.05
C ALA A 94 -2.93 2.11 -3.91
N ALA A 95 -3.75 2.48 -2.92
CA ALA A 95 -4.16 1.58 -1.85
C ALA A 95 -4.98 0.39 -2.39
N ARG A 96 -5.90 0.64 -3.33
CA ARG A 96 -6.69 -0.41 -4.00
C ARG A 96 -5.83 -1.32 -4.87
N GLU A 97 -4.89 -0.78 -5.65
CA GLU A 97 -3.98 -1.57 -6.47
C GLU A 97 -3.07 -2.46 -5.63
N GLN A 98 -2.57 -1.96 -4.51
CA GLN A 98 -1.82 -2.77 -3.56
C GLN A 98 -2.68 -3.93 -3.04
N PHE A 99 -3.93 -3.66 -2.70
CA PHE A 99 -4.87 -4.71 -2.29
C PHE A 99 -5.15 -5.72 -3.41
N TRP A 100 -5.38 -5.25 -4.65
CA TRP A 100 -5.60 -6.13 -5.81
C TRP A 100 -4.36 -6.93 -6.18
N ARG A 101 -3.14 -6.39 -6.03
CA ARG A 101 -1.91 -7.15 -6.28
C ARG A 101 -1.71 -8.26 -5.25
N VAL A 102 -2.17 -8.06 -4.02
CA VAL A 102 -2.26 -9.12 -3.00
C VAL A 102 -3.31 -10.17 -3.40
N ALA A 103 -4.46 -9.76 -3.94
CA ALA A 103 -5.54 -10.67 -4.35
C ALA A 103 -5.25 -11.44 -5.66
N GLY A 104 -4.69 -10.79 -6.68
CA GLY A 104 -4.45 -11.36 -8.02
C GLY A 104 -3.31 -12.37 -8.06
N ARG A 105 -2.30 -12.24 -7.18
CA ARG A 105 -1.26 -13.28 -7.02
C ARG A 105 -1.78 -14.53 -6.29
N ALA A 106 -2.99 -14.47 -5.73
CA ALA A 106 -3.69 -15.63 -5.18
C ALA A 106 -4.62 -16.31 -6.21
N GLY A 107 -4.67 -15.82 -7.46
CA GLY A 107 -5.41 -16.44 -8.55
C GLY A 107 -4.58 -17.55 -9.23
N ALA A 108 -4.96 -18.80 -8.94
CA ALA A 108 -4.67 -20.04 -9.67
C ALA A 108 -3.49 -20.04 -10.67
N GLN A 109 -2.34 -20.59 -10.24
CA GLN A 109 -1.59 -21.45 -11.15
C GLN A 109 -2.17 -22.86 -11.04
N ALA A 110 -3.12 -23.16 -11.90
CA ALA A 110 -3.40 -24.54 -12.30
C ALA A 110 -2.45 -24.84 -13.48
N TYR A 111 -1.62 -25.87 -13.33
CA TYR A 111 -0.98 -26.56 -14.45
C TYR A 111 -1.75 -27.85 -14.69
#